data_AF-A0A183GI02-F1
#
_entry.id   AF-A0A183GI02-F1
#
_cell.length_a   1.000
_cell.length_b   1.000
_cell.length_c   1.000
_cell.angle_alpha   90.00
_cell.angle_beta   90.00
_cell.angle_gamma   90.00
#
_symmetry.space_group_name_H-M   'P 1'
#
loop_
_entity.id
_entity.type
_entity.pdbx_description
1 polymer ?
#
loop_
_entity_poly.entity_id
_entity_poly.type
_entity_poly.pdbx_seq_one_letter_code
_entity_poly.pdbx_strand_id
1 'polypeptide(L)'
;MYVARGWQGHATGRYLRVFRSDGLYKDLQRGRKRGVLLGDSAYRLEQFLLKPYLGDGRTEAQVRFTEALKKGRVCVERAFGAQKRQFLALHTELQSVLAAT
;
A
#
# COMPACT_ATOMS: atom_id res chain seq x y z
N MET A 1 -3.29 -2.89 0.26
CA MET A 1 -3.15 -2.12 -1.00
C MET A 1 -1.90 -1.27 -0.87
N TYR A 2 -0.84 -1.59 -1.62
CA TYR A 2 0.45 -0.90 -1.51
C TYR A 2 0.57 0.18 -2.58
N VAL A 3 0.74 1.44 -2.16
CA VAL A 3 1.17 2.55 -3.02
C VAL A 3 2.62 2.85 -2.65
N ALA A 4 3.52 2.72 -3.62
CA ALA A 4 4.95 2.86 -3.40
C ALA A 4 5.39 4.32 -3.21
N ARG A 5 6.40 4.55 -2.36
CA ARG A 5 7.11 5.83 -2.35
C ARG A 5 7.91 5.96 -3.65
N GLY A 6 7.69 7.05 -4.39
CA GLY A 6 8.40 7.37 -5.64
C GLY A 6 7.55 7.32 -6.90
N TRP A 7 6.27 6.96 -6.83
CA TRP A 7 5.34 7.25 -7.92
C TRP A 7 4.93 8.72 -7.85
N GLN A 8 5.18 9.51 -8.90
CA GLN A 8 4.75 10.92 -9.01
C GLN A 8 3.23 11.05 -9.22
N GLY A 9 2.45 10.25 -8.51
CA GLY A 9 1.01 10.39 -8.41
C GLY A 9 0.70 10.68 -6.95
N HIS A 10 0.32 11.93 -6.66
CA HIS A 10 -0.53 12.22 -5.52
C HIS A 10 -1.54 11.07 -5.41
N ALA A 11 -1.65 10.42 -4.26
CA ALA A 11 -2.69 9.44 -4.00
C ALA A 11 -4.05 10.15 -4.13
N THR A 12 -4.53 10.23 -5.37
CA THR A 12 -5.66 11.04 -5.78
C THR A 12 -6.90 10.37 -5.20
N GLY A 13 -7.95 11.14 -4.90
CA GLY A 13 -9.22 10.61 -4.40
C GLY A 13 -9.81 9.43 -5.20
N ARG A 14 -9.34 9.22 -6.44
CA ARG A 14 -9.67 8.07 -7.29
C ARG A 14 -9.31 6.72 -6.67
N TYR A 15 -8.12 6.55 -6.10
CA TYR A 15 -7.71 5.25 -5.52
C TYR A 15 -8.46 4.95 -4.22
N LEU A 16 -8.72 5.97 -3.41
CA LEU A 16 -9.55 5.85 -2.23
C LEU A 16 -10.99 5.46 -2.60
N ARG A 17 -11.53 6.03 -3.69
CA ARG A 17 -12.85 5.66 -4.21
C ARG A 17 -12.91 4.20 -4.64
N VAL A 18 -11.91 3.72 -5.38
CA VAL A 18 -11.82 2.30 -5.79
C VAL A 18 -11.74 1.38 -4.59
N PHE A 19 -10.90 1.71 -3.60
CA PHE A 19 -10.78 0.91 -2.38
C PHE A 19 -12.10 0.85 -1.61
N ARG A 20 -12.84 1.96 -1.51
CA ARG A 20 -14.15 1.99 -0.84
C ARG A 20 -15.24 1.21 -1.56
N SER A 21 -15.16 1.09 -2.88
CA SER A 21 -16.08 0.26 -3.65
C SER A 21 -15.80 -1.24 -3.50
N ASP A 22 -14.59 -1.61 -3.06
CA ASP A 22 -14.13 -2.99 -3.00
C ASP A 22 -14.89 -3.84 -1.96
N GLY A 23 -15.02 -5.13 -2.26
CA GLY A 23 -15.66 -6.10 -1.38
C GLY A 23 -14.95 -6.27 -0.04
N LEU A 24 -13.61 -6.20 -0.02
CA LEU A 24 -12.83 -6.30 1.21
C LEU A 24 -13.11 -5.12 2.15
N TYR A 25 -13.16 -3.90 1.61
CA TYR A 25 -13.50 -2.71 2.40
C TYR A 25 -14.88 -2.88 3.04
N LYS A 26 -15.88 -3.28 2.23
CA LYS A 26 -17.25 -3.54 2.67
C LYS A 26 -17.36 -4.63 3.73
N ASP A 27 -16.53 -5.68 3.64
CA ASP A 27 -16.47 -6.78 4.59
C ASP A 27 -15.85 -6.37 5.92
N LEU A 28 -14.71 -5.67 5.87
CA LEU A 28 -14.01 -5.18 7.06
C LEU A 28 -14.86 -4.13 7.79
N GLN A 29 -15.48 -3.22 7.04
CA GLN A 29 -16.36 -2.19 7.60
C GLN A 29 -17.60 -2.77 8.28
N ARG A 30 -18.19 -3.83 7.72
CA ARG A 30 -19.34 -4.53 8.32
C ARG A 30 -18.94 -5.59 9.36
N GLY A 31 -17.65 -5.75 9.64
CA GLY A 31 -17.16 -6.77 10.56
C GLY A 31 -17.31 -8.21 10.07
N ARG A 32 -17.65 -8.44 8.79
CA ARG A 32 -17.72 -9.78 8.17
C ARG A 32 -16.34 -10.42 8.05
N LYS A 33 -15.30 -9.60 7.94
CA LYS A 33 -13.90 -10.01 8.05
C LYS A 33 -13.26 -9.27 9.21
N ARG A 34 -12.40 -9.98 9.94
CA ARG A 34 -11.57 -9.40 11.00
C ARG A 34 -10.15 -9.26 10.47
N GLY A 35 -9.51 -8.17 10.85
CA GLY A 35 -8.14 -7.90 10.47
C GLY A 35 -7.88 -6.41 10.42
N VAL A 36 -6.61 -6.09 10.29
CA VAL A 36 -6.11 -4.73 10.25
C VAL A 36 -5.26 -4.56 9.01
N LEU A 37 -5.57 -3.53 8.24
CA LEU A 37 -4.82 -3.14 7.05
C LEU A 37 -3.77 -2.10 7.43
N LEU A 38 -2.62 -2.19 6.75
CA LEU A 38 -1.58 -1.16 6.80
C LEU A 38 -1.80 -0.17 5.67
N GLY A 39 -2.15 1.07 6.02
CA GLY A 39 -2.36 2.18 5.11
C GLY A 39 -1.19 3.15 5.08
N ASP A 40 -1.12 3.93 4.01
CA ASP A 40 -0.29 5.14 3.96
C ASP A 40 -1.06 6.38 4.47
N SER A 41 -0.39 7.53 4.45
CA SER A 41 -0.94 8.80 4.91
C SER A 41 -2.17 9.27 4.11
N ALA A 42 -2.31 8.85 2.85
CA ALA A 42 -3.35 9.31 1.94
C ALA A 42 -4.69 8.60 2.14
N TYR A 43 -4.71 7.44 2.81
CA TYR A 43 -5.96 6.83 3.22
C TYR A 43 -6.59 7.60 4.39
N ARG A 44 -7.92 7.67 4.37
CA ARG A 44 -8.70 8.14 5.52
C ARG A 44 -8.53 7.19 6.71
N LEU A 45 -8.65 7.72 7.92
CA LEU A 45 -8.65 6.91 9.12
C LEU A 45 -9.92 6.06 9.16
N GLU A 46 -9.77 4.75 9.33
CA GLU A 46 -10.86 3.77 9.42
C GLU A 46 -10.53 2.80 10.56
N GLN A 47 -11.52 2.18 11.20
CA GLN A 47 -11.30 1.31 12.37
C GLN A 47 -10.43 0.07 12.08
N PHE A 48 -10.42 -0.38 10.82
CA PHE A 48 -9.64 -1.52 10.34
C PHE A 48 -8.37 -1.10 9.58
N LEU A 49 -7.96 0.18 9.65
CA LEU A 49 -6.83 0.70 8.89
C LEU A 49 -5.86 1.48 9.79
N LEU A 50 -4.65 0.95 9.97
CA LEU A 50 -3.57 1.67 10.66
C LEU A 50 -2.85 2.58 9.67
N LYS A 51 -2.64 3.82 10.07
CA LYS A 51 -1.89 4.82 9.31
C LYS A 51 -0.86 5.53 10.19
N PRO A 52 0.24 6.02 9.61
CA PRO A 52 1.26 6.72 10.38
C PRO A 52 0.71 8.04 10.93
N TYR A 53 1.18 8.44 12.11
CA TYR A 53 0.96 9.79 12.62
C TYR A 53 1.82 10.78 11.82
N LEU A 54 1.23 11.91 11.44
CA LEU A 54 1.86 12.98 10.64
C LEU A 54 1.96 14.27 11.46
N GLY A 55 2.86 15.18 11.05
CA GLY A 55 3.01 16.50 11.66
C GLY A 55 4.03 16.58 12.79
N ASP A 56 4.27 17.80 13.26
CA ASP A 56 5.19 18.12 14.33
C ASP A 56 4.42 18.16 15.66
N GLY A 57 5.04 17.68 16.75
CA GLY A 57 4.37 17.51 18.06
C GLY A 57 3.87 16.10 18.37
N ARG A 58 4.43 15.07 17.71
CA ARG A 58 4.13 13.66 18.02
C ARG A 58 4.69 13.27 19.38
N THR A 59 3.90 12.54 20.16
CA THR A 59 4.39 11.93 21.40
C THR A 59 5.36 10.79 21.07
N GLU A 60 6.22 10.44 22.03
CA GLU A 60 7.15 9.31 21.89
C GLU A 60 6.44 8.01 21.51
N ALA A 61 5.25 7.76 22.08
CA ALA A 61 4.43 6.60 21.74
C ALA A 61 3.96 6.62 20.28
N GLN A 62 3.55 7.78 19.76
CA GLN A 62 3.14 7.94 18.36
C GLN A 62 4.31 7.77 17.39
N VAL A 63 5.51 8.20 17.78
CA VAL A 63 6.75 7.98 17.02
C VAL A 63 7.04 6.48 16.94
N ARG A 64 7.09 5.79 18.08
CA ARG A 64 7.34 4.32 18.14
C ARG A 64 6.33 3.54 17.32
N PHE A 65 5.04 3.86 17.46
CA PHE A 65 3.98 3.25 16.67
C PHE A 65 4.20 3.47 15.17
N THR A 66 4.50 4.71 14.76
CA THR A 66 4.71 5.06 13.35
C THR A 66 5.92 4.32 12.77
N GLU A 67 7.00 4.19 13.53
CA GLU A 67 8.19 3.44 13.11
C GLU A 67 7.92 1.93 12.99
N ALA A 68 7.19 1.33 13.94
CA ALA A 68 6.75 -0.06 13.83
C ALA A 68 5.88 -0.27 12.59
N LEU A 69 4.93 0.64 12.33
CA LEU A 69 4.07 0.61 11.16
C LEU A 69 4.87 0.69 9.85
N LYS A 70 5.86 1.61 9.78
CA LYS A 70 6.76 1.73 8.63
C LYS A 70 7.54 0.44 8.37
N LYS A 71 8.08 -0.19 9.42
CA LYS A 71 8.80 -1.47 9.29
C LYS A 71 7.89 -2.57 8.73
N GLY A 72 6.68 -2.71 9.28
CA GLY A 72 5.70 -3.67 8.77
C GLY A 72 5.33 -3.41 7.30
N ARG A 73 5.18 -2.14 6.92
CA ARG A 73 4.97 -1.77 5.51
C ARG A 73 6.11 -2.23 4.62
N VAL A 74 7.38 -1.97 4.99
CA VAL A 74 8.57 -2.32 4.18
C VAL A 74 8.55 -3.77 3.72
N CYS A 75 8.09 -4.71 4.54
CA CYS A 75 7.94 -6.12 4.13
C CYS A 75 6.99 -6.28 2.94
N VAL A 76 5.81 -5.65 3.00
CA VAL A 76 4.81 -5.64 1.91
C VAL A 76 5.36 -4.91 0.68
N GLU A 77 6.03 -3.78 0.89
CA GLU A 77 6.65 -2.98 -0.18
C GLU A 77 7.67 -3.81 -0.98
N ARG A 78 8.54 -4.55 -0.27
CA ARG A 78 9.56 -5.42 -0.85
C ARG A 78 8.95 -6.59 -1.62
N ALA A 79 7.89 -7.21 -1.11
CA ALA A 79 7.19 -8.28 -1.81
C ALA A 79 6.62 -7.82 -3.15
N PHE A 80 5.90 -6.69 -3.16
CA PHE A 80 5.41 -6.10 -4.41
C PHE A 80 6.55 -5.64 -5.34
N GLY A 81 7.65 -5.11 -4.78
CA GLY A 81 8.83 -4.76 -5.56
C GLY A 81 9.47 -5.98 -6.24
N ALA A 82 9.54 -7.12 -5.54
CA ALA A 82 10.00 -8.38 -6.13
C ALA A 82 9.10 -8.83 -7.28
N GLN A 83 7.78 -8.85 -7.08
CA GLN A 83 6.82 -9.22 -8.12
C GLN A 83 6.92 -8.30 -9.34
N LYS A 84 6.99 -6.97 -9.14
CA LYS A 84 7.14 -6.01 -10.25
C LYS A 84 8.41 -6.27 -11.06
N ARG A 85 9.53 -6.58 -10.39
CA ARG A 85 10.79 -6.92 -11.08
C ARG A 85 10.67 -8.21 -11.88
N GLN A 86 10.01 -9.23 -11.36
CA GLN A 86 9.78 -10.48 -12.08
C GLN A 86 8.96 -10.23 -13.35
N PHE A 87 7.84 -9.50 -13.25
CA PHE A 87 7.03 -9.16 -14.41
C PHE A 87 7.78 -8.31 -15.44
N LEU A 88 8.60 -7.36 -14.98
CA LEU A 88 9.42 -6.55 -15.88
C LEU A 88 10.44 -7.41 -16.64
N ALA A 89 11.13 -8.33 -15.95
CA ALA A 89 12.06 -9.25 -16.58
C ALA A 89 11.36 -10.12 -17.64
N LEU A 90 10.22 -10.73 -17.28
CA LEU A 90 9.36 -11.48 -18.22
C LEU A 90 8.97 -10.66 -19.45
N HIS A 91 8.56 -9.41 -19.26
CA HIS A 91 8.17 -8.54 -20.36
C HIS A 91 9.36 -8.23 -21.28
N THR A 92 10.53 -7.90 -20.73
CA THR A 92 11.74 -7.62 -21.51
C THR A 92 12.18 -8.84 -22.32
N GLU A 93 12.14 -10.04 -21.73
CA GLU A 93 12.46 -11.29 -22.42
C GLU A 93 11.48 -11.59 -23.56
N LEU A 94 10.17 -11.38 -23.35
CA LEU A 94 9.19 -11.57 -24.42
C LEU A 94 9.42 -10.60 -25.59
N GLN A 95 9.80 -9.36 -25.31
CA GLN A 95 10.11 -8.39 -26.36
C GLN A 95 11.40 -8.70 -27.11
N SER A 96 12.44 -9.22 -26.44
CA SER A 96 13.69 -9.60 -27.10
C SER A 96 13.47 -10.76 -28.08
N VAL A 97 12.66 -11.75 -27.70
CA VAL A 97 12.31 -12.89 -28.57
C VAL A 97 11.51 -12.42 -29.80
N LEU A 98 10.53 -11.53 -29.60
CA LEU A 98 9.73 -10.98 -30.70
C LEU A 98 10.55 -10.11 -31.66
N ALA A 99 11.57 -9.40 -31.17
CA ALA A 99 12.44 -8.57 -32.00
C ALA A 99 13.48 -9.38 -32.81
N ALA A 100 13.71 -10.64 -32.45
CA ALA A 100 14.64 -11.56 -33.11
C ALA A 100 13.96 -12.46 -34.17
N THR A 101 12.65 -12.28 -34.40
CA THR A 101 11.85 -13.01 -35.39
C THR A 101 11.44 -12.07 -36.53
#